data_AF-A0A1V5CY47-F1
#
_entry.id   AF-A0A1V5CY47-F1
#
_cell.length_a   1.000
_cell.length_b   1.000
_cell.length_c   1.000
_cell.angle_alpha   90.00
_cell.angle_beta   90.00
_cell.angle_gamma   90.00
#
_symmetry.space_group_name_H-M   'P 1'
#
loop_
_entity.id
_entity.type
_entity.pdbx_description
1 polymer ?
#
loop_
_entity_poly.entity_id
_entity_poly.type
_entity_poly.pdbx_seq_one_letter_code
_entity_poly.pdbx_strand_id
1 'polypeptide(L)'
;MDQTELLKNLHNRTQEAVAHYWQTRTAQRKKQKETGKTDQGLRSAVTGGAQMDGFIDLFTELITQAGIPLAYVFRKKAVELPGFFRPTKEWDLLVVRDQTLVAAIEAKSQVGPSFGNNFNNRTEEAMGSALDLWTAFRERAYLDSPQPFLGYFFMLEDCEASNRPVSVQQPHFKVFPEFIGASYMRRYELFCRKLVLERHYTASAFITSSISDGIGGNYNTPSNDLSVERFARTLIAHVSACA
;
A
#
# COMPACT_ATOMS: atom_id res chain seq x y z
N MET A 1 18.25 15.79 10.65
CA MET A 1 18.06 16.23 9.25
C MET A 1 16.73 16.97 9.20
N ASP A 2 16.64 18.11 8.52
CA ASP A 2 15.37 18.85 8.42
C ASP A 2 14.34 18.03 7.61
N GLN A 3 13.07 17.99 8.07
CA GLN A 3 11.98 17.34 7.33
C GLN A 3 11.87 17.88 5.89
N THR A 4 12.22 19.14 5.68
CA THR A 4 12.26 19.73 4.33
C THR A 4 13.28 19.05 3.44
N GLU A 5 14.43 18.61 3.97
CA GLU A 5 15.51 17.99 3.21
C GLU A 5 15.17 16.54 2.81
N LEU A 6 14.52 15.80 3.70
CA LEU A 6 13.99 14.46 3.45
C LEU A 6 13.01 14.41 2.27
N LEU A 7 12.23 15.48 2.10
CA LEU A 7 11.17 15.54 1.11
C LEU A 7 11.61 16.11 -0.24
N LYS A 8 12.78 16.77 -0.30
CA LYS A 8 13.32 17.38 -1.54
C LYS A 8 13.40 16.39 -2.71
N ASN A 9 13.73 15.14 -2.42
CA ASN A 9 13.90 14.10 -3.44
C ASN A 9 12.71 13.14 -3.53
N LEU A 10 11.65 13.34 -2.74
CA LEU A 10 10.55 12.39 -2.65
C LEU A 10 9.87 12.15 -4.01
N HIS A 11 9.69 13.22 -4.79
CA HIS A 11 9.08 13.10 -6.12
C HIS A 11 9.92 12.18 -7.02
N ASN A 12 11.22 12.44 -7.16
CA ASN A 12 12.13 11.65 -7.99
C ASN A 12 12.19 10.19 -7.52
N ARG A 13 12.30 9.96 -6.20
CA ARG A 13 12.31 8.60 -5.63
C ARG A 13 10.98 7.87 -5.85
N THR A 14 9.86 8.58 -5.85
CA THR A 14 8.56 8.01 -6.21
C THR A 14 8.52 7.62 -7.69
N GLN A 15 9.07 8.45 -8.58
CA GLN A 15 9.18 8.12 -10.01
C GLN A 15 10.06 6.88 -10.23
N GLU A 16 11.19 6.78 -9.53
CA GLU A 16 12.05 5.59 -9.56
C GLU A 16 11.31 4.32 -9.10
N ALA A 17 10.53 4.41 -8.01
CA ALA A 17 9.72 3.30 -7.52
C ALA A 17 8.63 2.88 -8.53
N VAL A 18 7.99 3.84 -9.20
CA VAL A 18 7.01 3.60 -10.27
C VAL A 18 7.68 2.93 -11.49
N ALA A 19 8.85 3.42 -11.90
CA ALA A 19 9.63 2.82 -12.98
C ALA A 19 10.02 1.38 -12.66
N HIS A 20 10.54 1.14 -11.46
CA HIS A 20 10.87 -0.20 -10.96
C HIS A 20 9.66 -1.13 -10.99
N TYR A 21 8.49 -0.65 -10.55
CA TYR A 21 7.24 -1.41 -10.57
C TYR A 21 6.91 -1.92 -11.99
N TRP A 22 6.88 -1.02 -12.96
CA TRP A 22 6.49 -1.36 -14.33
C TRP A 22 7.55 -2.18 -15.08
N GLN A 23 8.83 -1.89 -14.86
CA GLN A 23 9.93 -2.67 -15.44
C GLN A 23 9.93 -4.10 -14.91
N THR A 24 9.80 -4.27 -13.59
CA THR A 24 9.73 -5.58 -12.93
C THR A 24 8.53 -6.37 -13.43
N ARG A 25 7.35 -5.74 -13.46
CA ARG A 25 6.12 -6.38 -13.94
C ARG A 25 6.21 -6.78 -15.42
N THR A 26 6.81 -5.94 -16.25
CA THR A 26 7.01 -6.22 -17.69
C THR A 26 7.96 -7.39 -17.89
N ALA A 27 9.07 -7.43 -17.14
CA ALA A 27 10.02 -8.54 -17.17
C ALA A 27 9.39 -9.85 -16.68
N GLN A 28 8.60 -9.82 -15.60
CA GLN A 28 7.84 -10.99 -15.10
C GLN A 28 6.85 -11.50 -16.16
N ARG A 29 6.07 -10.61 -16.80
CA ARG A 29 5.15 -10.97 -17.88
C ARG A 29 5.87 -11.59 -19.08
N LYS A 30 7.04 -11.07 -19.47
CA LYS A 30 7.84 -11.62 -20.57
C LYS A 30 8.33 -13.03 -20.26
N LYS A 31 8.94 -13.25 -19.09
CA LYS A 31 9.40 -14.58 -18.62
C LYS A 31 8.26 -15.61 -18.56
N GLN A 32 7.06 -15.19 -18.16
CA GLN A 32 5.88 -16.07 -18.14
C GLN A 32 5.48 -16.54 -19.56
N LYS A 33 5.46 -15.61 -20.53
CA LYS A 33 5.16 -15.96 -21.93
C LYS A 33 6.18 -16.94 -22.52
N GLU A 34 7.45 -16.78 -22.17
CA GLU A 34 8.55 -17.62 -22.66
C GLU A 34 8.53 -19.03 -22.05
N THR A 35 8.01 -19.20 -20.84
CA THR A 35 8.05 -20.48 -20.09
C THR A 35 6.80 -21.36 -20.23
N GLY A 36 5.75 -20.88 -20.91
CA GLY A 36 4.57 -21.68 -21.29
C GLY A 36 3.72 -22.28 -20.15
N LYS A 37 4.02 -21.95 -18.88
CA LYS A 37 3.25 -22.42 -17.72
C LYS A 37 2.10 -21.44 -17.41
N THR A 38 1.02 -21.58 -18.17
CA THR A 38 -0.01 -20.54 -18.29
C THR A 38 -0.93 -20.38 -17.07
N ASP A 39 -1.15 -21.41 -16.22
CA ASP A 39 -2.22 -21.31 -15.19
C ASP A 39 -1.82 -21.46 -13.72
N GLN A 40 -0.80 -22.24 -13.35
CA GLN A 40 -0.38 -22.35 -11.93
C GLN A 40 0.64 -21.28 -11.50
N GLY A 41 1.36 -20.68 -12.47
CA GLY A 41 2.44 -19.69 -12.23
C GLY A 41 2.00 -18.23 -12.16
N LEU A 42 0.77 -17.91 -12.57
CA LEU A 42 0.22 -16.55 -12.56
C LEU A 42 0.17 -15.95 -11.15
N ARG A 43 -0.14 -16.78 -10.14
CA ARG A 43 -0.08 -16.37 -8.73
C ARG A 43 1.37 -16.27 -8.28
N SER A 44 2.16 -17.34 -8.39
CA SER A 44 3.52 -17.40 -7.81
C SER A 44 4.50 -16.31 -8.27
N ALA A 45 4.42 -15.89 -9.54
CA ALA A 45 5.33 -14.88 -10.10
C ALA A 45 4.91 -13.42 -9.81
N VAL A 46 3.64 -13.17 -9.49
CA VAL A 46 3.12 -11.85 -9.07
C VAL A 46 3.05 -11.76 -7.53
N THR A 47 2.97 -12.90 -6.83
CA THR A 47 2.94 -13.00 -5.36
C THR A 47 4.28 -12.76 -4.69
N GLY A 48 5.39 -12.76 -5.43
CA GLY A 48 6.70 -12.44 -4.85
C GLY A 48 6.83 -10.97 -4.42
N GLY A 49 5.85 -10.12 -4.72
CA GLY A 49 5.81 -8.72 -4.27
C GLY A 49 6.88 -7.81 -4.89
N ALA A 50 7.87 -8.36 -5.61
CA ALA A 50 9.08 -7.67 -6.05
C ALA A 50 8.83 -6.39 -6.84
N GLN A 51 7.71 -6.27 -7.55
CA GLN A 51 7.34 -5.02 -8.23
C GLN A 51 7.11 -3.86 -7.24
N MET A 52 6.68 -4.14 -6.00
CA MET A 52 6.48 -3.13 -4.96
C MET A 52 7.76 -2.80 -4.18
N ASP A 53 8.86 -3.54 -4.39
CA ASP A 53 10.11 -3.36 -3.63
C ASP A 53 10.61 -1.92 -3.68
N GLY A 54 10.49 -1.24 -4.84
CA GLY A 54 10.89 0.17 -4.96
C GLY A 54 10.15 1.12 -4.01
N PHE A 55 8.87 0.86 -3.71
CA PHE A 55 8.13 1.64 -2.72
C PHE A 55 8.51 1.26 -1.28
N ILE A 56 8.76 -0.02 -1.03
CA ILE A 56 9.24 -0.48 0.28
C ILE A 56 10.64 0.07 0.57
N ASP A 57 11.53 0.13 -0.43
CA ASP A 57 12.84 0.78 -0.37
C ASP A 57 12.67 2.27 -0.05
N LEU A 58 11.81 2.98 -0.77
CA LEU A 58 11.50 4.38 -0.49
C LEU A 58 11.05 4.61 0.96
N PHE A 59 10.07 3.86 1.46
CA PHE A 59 9.59 4.03 2.84
C PHE A 59 10.66 3.66 3.87
N THR A 60 11.46 2.61 3.60
CA THR A 60 12.61 2.22 4.43
C THR A 60 13.62 3.36 4.57
N GLU A 61 13.92 4.04 3.46
CA GLU A 61 14.84 5.18 3.46
C GLU A 61 14.28 6.38 4.22
N LEU A 62 13.00 6.70 4.04
CA LEU A 62 12.36 7.77 4.81
C LEU A 62 12.41 7.48 6.31
N ILE A 63 12.15 6.24 6.73
CA ILE A 63 12.23 5.79 8.12
C ILE A 63 13.66 5.91 8.67
N THR A 64 14.65 5.47 7.90
CA THR A 64 16.04 5.48 8.36
C THR A 64 16.63 6.89 8.42
N GLN A 65 16.32 7.73 7.43
CA GLN A 65 16.73 9.14 7.45
C GLN A 65 15.95 9.96 8.51
N ALA A 66 14.77 9.50 8.94
CA ALA A 66 14.02 10.06 10.06
C ALA A 66 14.59 9.70 11.44
N GLY A 67 15.61 8.82 11.50
CA GLY A 67 16.40 8.54 12.70
C GLY A 67 16.36 7.09 13.20
N ILE A 68 15.54 6.22 12.62
CA ILE A 68 15.49 4.80 13.05
C ILE A 68 16.60 3.99 12.39
N PRO A 69 17.51 3.35 13.14
CA PRO A 69 18.51 2.45 12.56
C PRO A 69 17.88 1.33 11.73
N LEU A 70 18.50 0.98 10.61
CA LEU A 70 18.04 -0.09 9.71
C LEU A 70 17.86 -1.45 10.43
N ALA A 71 18.62 -1.69 11.50
CA ALA A 71 18.51 -2.90 12.32
C ALA A 71 17.12 -3.09 12.97
N TYR A 72 16.31 -2.03 13.08
CA TYR A 72 14.95 -2.06 13.59
C TYR A 72 13.88 -2.07 12.49
N VAL A 73 14.29 -2.09 11.22
CA VAL A 73 13.39 -2.06 10.06
C VAL A 73 13.38 -3.43 9.38
N PHE A 74 12.23 -4.08 9.37
CA PHE A 74 12.06 -5.45 8.89
C PHE A 74 11.21 -5.47 7.62
N ARG A 75 11.68 -6.22 6.63
CA ARG A 75 11.01 -6.42 5.33
C ARG A 75 11.39 -7.78 4.77
N LYS A 76 10.48 -8.46 4.07
CA LYS A 76 10.63 -9.82 3.49
C LYS A 76 10.89 -10.97 4.49
N LYS A 77 11.41 -10.68 5.69
CA LYS A 77 11.68 -11.64 6.77
C LYS A 77 11.37 -10.99 8.11
N ALA A 78 10.89 -11.78 9.07
CA ALA A 78 10.52 -11.31 10.41
C ALA A 78 9.50 -10.16 10.32
N VAL A 79 8.48 -10.35 9.50
CA VAL A 79 7.41 -9.38 9.24
C VAL A 79 6.04 -9.83 9.75
N GLU A 80 6.02 -10.93 10.50
CA GLU A 80 4.86 -11.51 11.14
C GLU A 80 4.51 -10.72 12.40
N LEU A 81 3.30 -10.17 12.45
CA LEU A 81 2.70 -9.64 13.67
C LEU A 81 1.59 -10.57 14.18
N PRO A 82 1.47 -10.78 15.50
CA PRO A 82 0.31 -11.43 16.09
C PRO A 82 -0.99 -10.79 15.62
N GLY A 83 -1.97 -11.62 15.26
CA GLY A 83 -3.36 -11.20 15.03
C GLY A 83 -4.25 -11.58 16.21
N PHE A 84 -5.49 -11.11 16.20
CA PHE A 84 -6.52 -11.54 17.15
C PHE A 84 -7.40 -12.66 16.57
N PHE A 85 -7.81 -12.52 15.31
CA PHE A 85 -8.68 -13.48 14.63
C PHE A 85 -7.90 -14.57 13.90
N ARG A 86 -6.58 -14.43 13.79
CA ARG A 86 -5.63 -15.41 13.24
C ARG A 86 -4.30 -15.37 13.99
N PRO A 87 -3.50 -16.44 13.97
CA PRO A 87 -2.24 -16.49 14.72
C PRO A 87 -1.28 -15.35 14.36
N THR A 88 -1.06 -15.11 13.07
CA THR A 88 -0.17 -14.06 12.59
C THR A 88 -0.61 -13.49 11.23
N LYS A 89 -0.07 -12.31 10.91
CA LYS A 89 -0.09 -11.70 9.58
C LYS A 89 1.27 -11.13 9.21
N GLU A 90 1.72 -11.42 7.99
CA GLU A 90 2.89 -10.78 7.38
C GLU A 90 2.54 -9.39 6.85
N TRP A 91 3.35 -8.39 7.18
CA TRP A 91 3.29 -7.02 6.62
C TRP A 91 4.41 -6.80 5.61
N ASP A 92 4.26 -5.84 4.69
CA ASP A 92 5.31 -5.57 3.70
C ASP A 92 6.54 -4.87 4.33
N LEU A 93 6.31 -4.05 5.36
CA LEU A 93 7.35 -3.32 6.08
C LEU A 93 6.95 -3.10 7.54
N LEU A 94 7.82 -3.47 8.47
CA LEU A 94 7.66 -3.25 9.91
C LEU A 94 8.82 -2.44 10.48
N VAL A 95 8.52 -1.68 11.52
CA VAL A 95 9.51 -1.04 12.38
C VAL A 95 9.26 -1.47 13.81
N VAL A 96 10.19 -2.23 14.37
CA VAL A 96 10.12 -2.72 15.75
C VAL A 96 11.42 -2.39 16.45
N ARG A 97 11.34 -1.60 17.53
CA ARG A 97 12.49 -1.16 18.32
C ARG A 97 12.26 -1.53 19.78
N ASP A 98 13.19 -2.28 20.37
CA ASP A 98 13.16 -2.62 21.80
C ASP A 98 11.80 -3.21 22.25
N GLN A 99 11.30 -4.20 21.48
CA GLN A 99 9.98 -4.84 21.64
C GLN A 99 8.76 -3.89 21.49
N THR A 100 8.98 -2.68 20.99
CA THR A 100 7.93 -1.71 20.69
C THR A 100 7.61 -1.70 19.20
N LEU A 101 6.35 -1.91 18.84
CA LEU A 101 5.88 -1.74 17.47
C LEU A 101 5.74 -0.25 17.17
N VAL A 102 6.59 0.27 16.27
CA VAL A 102 6.60 1.69 15.88
C VAL A 102 5.74 1.91 14.63
N ALA A 103 5.92 1.08 13.61
CA ALA A 103 5.16 1.21 12.36
C ALA A 103 4.93 -0.13 11.67
N ALA A 104 3.81 -0.23 10.96
CA ALA A 104 3.53 -1.30 10.02
C ALA A 104 2.91 -0.72 8.74
N ILE A 105 3.47 -1.06 7.58
CA ILE A 105 3.07 -0.52 6.28
C ILE A 105 2.72 -1.68 5.35
N GLU A 106 1.58 -1.54 4.68
CA GLU A 106 1.14 -2.42 3.60
C GLU A 106 1.19 -1.66 2.27
N ALA A 107 1.74 -2.29 1.24
CA ALA A 107 1.84 -1.76 -0.10
C ALA A 107 1.14 -2.69 -1.09
N LYS A 108 0.04 -2.22 -1.68
CA LYS A 108 -0.74 -2.98 -2.65
C LYS A 108 -0.75 -2.29 -4.00
N SER A 109 -1.06 -3.09 -5.02
CA SER A 109 -1.32 -2.55 -6.35
C SER A 109 -2.39 -3.35 -7.08
N GLN A 110 -2.97 -2.75 -8.11
CA GLN A 110 -3.91 -3.41 -8.99
C GLN A 110 -3.71 -3.00 -10.45
N VAL A 111 -3.59 -4.02 -11.29
CA VAL A 111 -3.47 -3.91 -12.76
C VAL A 111 -4.49 -4.87 -13.36
N GLY A 112 -5.08 -4.50 -14.49
CA GLY A 112 -6.12 -5.26 -15.16
C GLY A 112 -5.73 -6.69 -15.59
N PRO A 113 -6.72 -7.48 -16.05
CA PRO A 113 -8.04 -7.02 -16.49
C PRO A 113 -9.16 -7.09 -15.41
N SER A 114 -8.98 -7.84 -14.32
CA SER A 114 -10.07 -8.13 -13.38
C SER A 114 -10.20 -7.10 -12.26
N PHE A 115 -10.68 -5.89 -12.58
CA PHE A 115 -10.75 -4.83 -11.58
C PHE A 115 -11.83 -5.07 -10.50
N GLY A 116 -12.98 -5.65 -10.86
CA GLY A 116 -14.11 -5.87 -9.95
C GLY A 116 -13.83 -6.83 -8.81
N ASN A 117 -13.45 -8.06 -9.16
CA ASN A 117 -13.15 -9.09 -8.15
C ASN A 117 -11.98 -8.67 -7.27
N ASN A 118 -10.96 -8.04 -7.85
CA ASN A 118 -9.80 -7.60 -7.08
C ASN A 118 -10.11 -6.40 -6.17
N PHE A 119 -11.01 -5.48 -6.56
CA PHE A 119 -11.43 -4.37 -5.70
C PHE A 119 -12.03 -4.86 -4.38
N ASN A 120 -13.00 -5.79 -4.44
CA ASN A 120 -13.63 -6.31 -3.23
C ASN A 120 -12.61 -7.04 -2.35
N ASN A 121 -11.79 -7.91 -2.94
CA ASN A 121 -10.75 -8.63 -2.21
C ASN A 121 -9.76 -7.69 -1.49
N ARG A 122 -9.32 -6.60 -2.13
CA ARG A 122 -8.40 -5.64 -1.49
C ARG A 122 -9.08 -4.79 -0.43
N THR A 123 -10.35 -4.50 -0.62
CA THR A 123 -11.16 -3.81 0.40
C THR A 123 -11.24 -4.67 1.66
N GLU A 124 -11.62 -5.94 1.52
CA GLU A 124 -11.72 -6.89 2.63
C GLU A 124 -10.36 -7.15 3.32
N GLU A 125 -9.29 -7.35 2.55
CA GLU A 125 -7.96 -7.63 3.12
C GLU A 125 -7.42 -6.45 3.94
N ALA A 126 -7.55 -5.21 3.44
CA ALA A 126 -7.05 -4.04 4.15
C ALA A 126 -7.89 -3.73 5.40
N MET A 127 -9.22 -3.80 5.31
CA MET A 127 -10.09 -3.65 6.49
C MET A 127 -9.85 -4.76 7.51
N GLY A 128 -9.75 -6.01 7.05
CA GLY A 128 -9.50 -7.18 7.90
C GLY A 128 -8.14 -7.10 8.59
N SER A 129 -7.08 -6.68 7.88
CA SER A 129 -5.75 -6.51 8.47
C SER A 129 -5.72 -5.43 9.54
N ALA A 130 -6.39 -4.31 9.32
CA ALA A 130 -6.51 -3.25 10.31
C ALA A 130 -7.33 -3.71 11.53
N LEU A 131 -8.49 -4.32 11.32
CA LEU A 131 -9.34 -4.83 12.40
C LEU A 131 -8.58 -5.85 13.27
N ASP A 132 -7.89 -6.79 12.63
CA ASP A 132 -7.14 -7.85 13.30
C ASP A 132 -5.99 -7.28 14.16
N LEU A 133 -5.21 -6.35 13.60
CA LEU A 133 -4.13 -5.67 14.34
C LEU A 133 -4.67 -4.82 15.49
N TRP A 134 -5.70 -3.98 15.25
CA TRP A 134 -6.23 -3.12 16.31
C TRP A 134 -6.89 -3.90 17.43
N THR A 135 -7.51 -5.02 17.12
CA THR A 135 -8.07 -5.91 18.15
C THR A 135 -6.94 -6.58 18.93
N ALA A 136 -5.89 -7.06 18.28
CA ALA A 136 -4.71 -7.61 18.96
C ALA A 136 -4.00 -6.57 19.84
N PHE A 137 -3.87 -5.32 19.36
CA PHE A 137 -3.32 -4.20 20.11
C PHE A 137 -4.14 -3.91 21.38
N ARG A 138 -5.48 -3.87 21.25
CA ARG A 138 -6.39 -3.70 22.40
C ARG A 138 -6.24 -4.82 23.43
N GLU A 139 -5.98 -6.05 22.99
CA GLU A 139 -5.74 -7.22 23.83
C GLU A 139 -4.27 -7.37 24.27
N ARG A 140 -3.46 -6.31 24.12
CA ARG A 140 -2.06 -6.23 24.56
C ARG A 140 -1.10 -7.23 23.90
N ALA A 141 -1.40 -7.69 22.69
CA ALA A 141 -0.50 -8.57 21.93
C ALA A 141 0.85 -7.91 21.60
N TYR A 142 0.92 -6.58 21.61
CA TYR A 142 2.13 -5.79 21.38
C TYR A 142 2.67 -5.14 22.67
N LEU A 143 2.45 -5.78 23.82
CA LEU A 143 2.90 -5.32 25.14
C LEU A 143 2.42 -3.89 25.45
N ASP A 144 3.29 -3.06 26.00
CA ASP A 144 3.04 -1.65 26.31
C ASP A 144 3.41 -0.72 25.15
N SER A 145 3.44 -1.23 23.90
CA SER A 145 3.67 -0.39 22.73
C SER A 145 2.65 0.76 22.69
N PRO A 146 3.07 2.02 22.41
CA PRO A 146 2.13 3.06 22.06
C PRO A 146 1.43 2.71 20.74
N GLN A 147 0.38 3.46 20.41
CA GLN A 147 -0.31 3.27 19.14
C GLN A 147 0.67 3.38 17.96
N PRO A 148 0.88 2.32 17.15
CA PRO A 148 1.81 2.36 16.04
C PRO A 148 1.27 3.17 14.87
N PHE A 149 2.16 3.60 13.97
CA PHE A 149 1.78 4.09 12.65
C PHE A 149 1.35 2.93 11.76
N LEU A 150 0.11 2.98 11.23
CA LEU A 150 -0.33 2.08 10.17
C LEU A 150 -0.42 2.81 8.84
N GLY A 151 0.36 2.36 7.87
CA GLY A 151 0.38 2.92 6.52
C GLY A 151 -0.25 2.00 5.48
N TYR A 152 -1.06 2.58 4.57
CA TYR A 152 -1.57 1.88 3.40
C TYR A 152 -1.18 2.60 2.11
N PHE A 153 -0.29 2.00 1.32
CA PHE A 153 0.06 2.50 -0.01
C PHE A 153 -0.66 1.69 -1.08
N PHE A 154 -1.26 2.38 -2.06
CA PHE A 154 -1.94 1.74 -3.17
C PHE A 154 -1.58 2.36 -4.52
N MET A 155 -1.21 1.51 -5.48
CA MET A 155 -0.99 1.90 -6.87
C MET A 155 -1.99 1.21 -7.81
N LEU A 156 -2.74 1.99 -8.58
CA LEU A 156 -3.68 1.46 -9.58
C LEU A 156 -3.16 1.71 -11.01
N GLU A 157 -3.32 0.73 -11.90
CA GLU A 157 -3.10 0.96 -13.33
C GLU A 157 -4.07 2.01 -13.85
N ASP A 158 -3.51 3.06 -14.45
CA ASP A 158 -4.25 4.09 -15.16
C ASP A 158 -4.57 3.59 -16.58
N CYS A 159 -5.78 3.07 -16.75
CA CYS A 159 -6.29 2.59 -18.04
C CYS A 159 -7.79 2.80 -18.18
N GLU A 160 -8.31 2.69 -19.40
CA GLU A 160 -9.74 2.88 -19.70
C GLU A 160 -10.65 2.04 -18.77
N ALA A 161 -10.29 0.78 -18.51
CA ALA A 161 -11.08 -0.12 -17.67
C ALA A 161 -11.12 0.31 -16.19
N SER A 162 -10.08 0.98 -15.68
CA SER A 162 -10.03 1.52 -14.32
C SER A 162 -10.76 2.87 -14.20
N ASN A 163 -10.80 3.63 -15.29
CA ASN A 163 -11.33 4.99 -15.36
C ASN A 163 -12.82 5.05 -15.73
N ARG A 164 -13.32 4.06 -16.47
CA ARG A 164 -14.73 4.04 -16.88
C ARG A 164 -15.67 3.82 -15.69
N PRO A 165 -16.79 4.56 -15.61
CA PRO A 165 -17.88 4.26 -14.68
C PRO A 165 -18.32 2.79 -14.75
N VAL A 166 -18.64 2.21 -13.59
CA VAL A 166 -19.22 0.85 -13.52
C VAL A 166 -20.58 0.87 -12.85
N SER A 167 -21.49 0.04 -13.37
CA SER A 167 -22.83 -0.12 -12.81
C SER A 167 -22.80 -0.72 -11.41
N VAL A 168 -23.80 -0.38 -10.60
CA VAL A 168 -24.04 -0.95 -9.27
C VAL A 168 -25.38 -1.69 -9.30
N GLN A 169 -25.42 -2.89 -8.71
CA GLN A 169 -26.66 -3.64 -8.55
C GLN A 169 -27.33 -3.23 -7.24
N GLN A 170 -28.62 -2.88 -7.29
CA GLN A 170 -29.37 -2.34 -6.15
C GLN A 170 -30.73 -3.04 -5.99
N PRO A 171 -30.77 -4.39 -5.90
CA PRO A 171 -32.03 -5.14 -5.95
C PRO A 171 -32.94 -4.91 -4.72
N HIS A 172 -32.37 -4.53 -3.58
CA HIS A 172 -33.10 -4.39 -2.31
C HIS A 172 -32.97 -2.98 -1.71
N PHE A 173 -31.76 -2.44 -1.66
CA PHE A 173 -31.48 -1.15 -1.04
C PHE A 173 -30.60 -0.27 -1.93
N LYS A 174 -30.71 1.04 -1.73
CA LYS A 174 -29.87 1.99 -2.48
C LYS A 174 -28.44 1.93 -1.96
N VAL A 175 -27.45 1.91 -2.86
CA VAL A 175 -26.05 2.18 -2.46
C VAL A 175 -25.89 3.65 -2.11
N PHE A 176 -24.84 3.97 -1.37
CA PHE A 176 -24.50 5.36 -1.10
C PHE A 176 -24.22 6.13 -2.41
N PRO A 177 -24.62 7.42 -2.51
CA PRO A 177 -24.57 8.18 -3.76
C PRO A 177 -23.19 8.23 -4.42
N GLU A 178 -22.10 8.23 -3.64
CA GLU A 178 -20.74 8.31 -4.17
C GLU A 178 -20.31 7.07 -4.97
N PHE A 179 -21.06 5.96 -4.89
CA PHE A 179 -20.80 4.75 -5.67
C PHE A 179 -21.57 4.69 -6.99
N ILE A 180 -22.58 5.56 -7.19
CA ILE A 180 -23.36 5.61 -8.42
C ILE A 180 -22.50 6.21 -9.53
N GLY A 181 -22.27 5.45 -10.60
CA GLY A 181 -21.41 5.87 -11.72
C GLY A 181 -19.92 5.99 -11.38
N ALA A 182 -19.49 5.51 -10.20
CA ALA A 182 -18.08 5.54 -9.82
C ALA A 182 -17.26 4.52 -10.63
N SER A 183 -16.12 4.96 -11.16
CA SER A 183 -15.10 4.08 -11.73
C SER A 183 -14.32 3.34 -10.62
N TYR A 184 -13.49 2.36 -10.99
CA TYR A 184 -12.62 1.71 -9.99
C TYR A 184 -11.59 2.68 -9.40
N MET A 185 -11.06 3.62 -10.19
CA MET A 185 -10.21 4.69 -9.67
C MET A 185 -10.94 5.50 -8.60
N ARG A 186 -12.18 5.93 -8.88
CA ARG A 186 -12.97 6.69 -7.90
C ARG A 186 -13.28 5.85 -6.65
N ARG A 187 -13.58 4.56 -6.81
CA ARG A 187 -13.84 3.66 -5.69
C ARG A 187 -12.60 3.47 -4.81
N TYR A 188 -11.40 3.35 -5.38
CA TYR A 188 -10.15 3.28 -4.61
C TYR A 188 -9.81 4.58 -3.90
N GLU A 189 -10.07 5.73 -4.53
CA GLU A 189 -9.90 7.03 -3.89
C GLU A 189 -10.82 7.15 -2.65
N LEU A 190 -12.10 6.80 -2.80
CA LEU A 190 -13.05 6.75 -1.67
C LEU A 190 -12.60 5.77 -0.59
N PHE A 191 -12.13 4.59 -1.00
CA PHE A 191 -11.68 3.55 -0.07
C PHE A 191 -10.47 3.99 0.75
N CYS A 192 -9.41 4.48 0.11
CA CYS A 192 -8.20 4.94 0.80
C CYS A 192 -8.50 6.08 1.77
N ARG A 193 -9.43 6.97 1.42
CA ARG A 193 -9.90 8.04 2.31
C ARG A 193 -10.69 7.48 3.50
N LYS A 194 -11.61 6.54 3.28
CA LYS A 194 -12.39 5.89 4.34
C LYS A 194 -11.49 5.12 5.31
N LEU A 195 -10.44 4.45 4.84
CA LEU A 195 -9.46 3.78 5.72
C LEU A 195 -8.84 4.73 6.76
N VAL A 196 -8.57 5.98 6.38
CA VAL A 196 -8.01 6.98 7.30
C VAL A 196 -9.09 7.59 8.19
N LEU A 197 -10.24 7.95 7.62
CA LEU A 197 -11.35 8.58 8.37
C LEU A 197 -11.92 7.65 9.46
N GLU A 198 -11.99 6.34 9.19
CA GLU A 198 -12.43 5.32 10.14
C GLU A 198 -11.31 4.85 11.08
N ARG A 199 -10.12 5.49 11.02
CA ARG A 199 -8.94 5.16 11.84
C ARG A 199 -8.44 3.73 11.69
N HIS A 200 -8.77 3.06 10.58
CA HIS A 200 -8.17 1.76 10.25
C HIS A 200 -6.67 1.93 9.98
N TYR A 201 -6.29 3.01 9.30
CA TYR A 201 -4.91 3.37 9.01
C TYR A 201 -4.63 4.80 9.44
N THR A 202 -3.40 5.07 9.87
CA THR A 202 -2.95 6.43 10.24
C THR A 202 -2.85 7.33 9.00
N ALA A 203 -2.35 6.78 7.90
CA ALA A 203 -2.27 7.46 6.61
C ALA A 203 -2.41 6.47 5.45
N SER A 204 -2.94 6.95 4.33
CA SER A 204 -2.94 6.23 3.07
C SER A 204 -2.38 7.11 1.94
N ALA A 205 -1.73 6.47 0.98
CA ALA A 205 -1.31 7.10 -0.27
C ALA A 205 -1.86 6.32 -1.46
N PHE A 206 -2.40 7.05 -2.44
CA PHE A 206 -3.01 6.50 -3.63
C PHE A 206 -2.48 7.20 -4.88
N ILE A 207 -1.84 6.43 -5.75
CA ILE A 207 -1.35 6.91 -7.05
C ILE A 207 -1.89 6.04 -8.19
N THR A 208 -1.91 6.60 -9.39
CA THR A 208 -2.17 5.86 -10.63
C THR A 208 -0.99 5.98 -11.58
N SER A 209 -0.81 5.00 -12.45
CA SER A 209 0.23 5.05 -13.49
C SER A 209 -0.15 4.13 -14.65
N SER A 210 0.12 4.54 -15.87
CA SER A 210 -0.13 3.73 -17.06
C SER A 210 1.06 2.79 -17.31
N ILE A 211 0.83 1.69 -18.04
CA ILE A 211 1.92 0.80 -18.45
C ILE A 211 2.92 1.48 -19.41
N SER A 212 2.45 2.40 -20.26
CA SER A 212 3.28 3.08 -21.26
C SER A 212 4.20 4.11 -20.62
N ASP A 213 3.66 4.94 -19.75
CA ASP A 213 4.39 6.09 -19.20
C ASP A 213 5.08 5.72 -17.88
N GLY A 214 4.53 4.74 -17.18
CA GLY A 214 5.05 4.28 -15.89
C GLY A 214 6.42 3.62 -15.98
N ILE A 215 6.85 3.11 -17.15
CA ILE A 215 8.23 2.63 -17.36
C ILE A 215 9.25 3.76 -17.16
N GLY A 216 8.87 5.00 -17.50
CA GLY A 216 9.66 6.21 -17.25
C GLY A 216 9.42 6.84 -15.88
N GLY A 217 8.65 6.17 -15.00
CA GLY A 217 8.35 6.66 -13.65
C GLY A 217 7.17 7.62 -13.57
N ASN A 218 6.41 7.81 -14.65
CA ASN A 218 5.26 8.73 -14.62
C ASN A 218 4.10 8.16 -13.81
N TYR A 219 3.56 8.98 -12.91
CA TYR A 219 2.39 8.66 -12.10
C TYR A 219 1.54 9.91 -11.87
N ASN A 220 0.28 9.68 -11.53
CA ASN A 220 -0.67 10.72 -11.14
C ASN A 220 -1.07 10.52 -9.68
N THR A 221 -1.43 11.61 -9.01
CA THR A 221 -2.04 11.61 -7.68
C THR A 221 -3.50 12.06 -7.82
N PRO A 222 -4.48 11.13 -7.82
CA PRO A 222 -5.88 11.49 -8.07
C PRO A 222 -6.47 12.48 -7.05
N SER A 223 -5.91 12.51 -5.84
CA SER A 223 -6.35 13.44 -4.80
C SER A 223 -5.19 13.83 -3.87
N ASN A 224 -5.01 15.13 -3.62
CA ASN A 224 -3.88 15.67 -2.86
C ASN A 224 -3.83 15.16 -1.40
N ASP A 225 -4.99 14.88 -0.80
CA ASP A 225 -5.10 14.30 0.54
C ASP A 225 -4.61 12.84 0.63
N LEU A 226 -4.43 12.18 -0.51
CA LEU A 226 -3.88 10.83 -0.64
C LEU A 226 -2.50 10.83 -1.32
N SER A 227 -1.80 11.97 -1.33
CA SER A 227 -0.48 12.09 -1.95
C SER A 227 0.60 11.30 -1.19
N VAL A 228 1.60 10.82 -1.92
CA VAL A 228 2.82 10.22 -1.31
C VAL A 228 3.53 11.21 -0.41
N GLU A 229 3.50 12.50 -0.74
CA GLU A 229 4.05 13.56 0.11
C GLU A 229 3.36 13.63 1.48
N ARG A 230 2.03 13.65 1.52
CA ARG A 230 1.30 13.68 2.79
C ARG A 230 1.52 12.41 3.60
N PHE A 231 1.55 11.26 2.93
CA PHE A 231 1.90 9.98 3.57
C PHE A 231 3.30 10.02 4.20
N ALA A 232 4.31 10.43 3.43
CA ALA A 232 5.70 10.52 3.87
C ALA A 232 5.87 11.50 5.04
N ARG A 233 5.25 12.69 4.99
CA ARG A 233 5.27 13.67 6.08
C ARG A 233 4.72 13.07 7.38
N THR A 234 3.58 12.37 7.29
CA THR A 234 2.93 11.76 8.45
C THR A 234 3.77 10.61 9.02
N LEU A 235 4.35 9.77 8.14
CA LEU A 235 5.26 8.69 8.53
C LEU A 235 6.51 9.23 9.22
N ILE A 236 7.21 10.19 8.60
CA ILE A 236 8.43 10.79 9.16
C ILE A 236 8.14 11.42 10.53
N ALA A 237 7.06 12.22 10.64
CA ALA A 237 6.71 12.87 11.89
C ALA A 237 6.45 11.86 13.02
N HIS A 238 5.74 10.77 12.73
CA HIS A 238 5.49 9.71 13.70
C HIS A 238 6.79 8.99 14.11
N VAL A 239 7.58 8.58 13.12
CA VAL A 239 8.80 7.80 13.33
C VAL A 239 9.88 8.60 14.06
N SER A 240 10.05 9.88 13.72
CA SER A 240 11.01 10.76 14.42
C SER A 240 10.64 11.01 15.88
N ALA A 241 9.37 10.89 16.27
CA ALA A 241 8.97 10.97 17.68
C ALA A 241 9.37 9.72 18.49
N CYS A 242 9.72 8.62 17.81
CA CYS A 242 10.16 7.35 18.39
C CYS A 242 11.64 7.04 18.13
N ALA A 243 12.35 7.95 17.45
CA ALA A 243 13.76 7.83 17.07
C ALA A 243 14.72 8.16 18.23
#